data_AF-W1WG84-F1
#
_entry.id   AF-W1WG84-F1
#
_cell.length_a   1.000
_cell.length_b   1.000
_cell.length_c   1.000
_cell.angle_alpha   90.00
_cell.angle_beta   90.00
_cell.angle_gamma   90.00
#
_symmetry.space_group_name_H-M   'P 1'
#
loop_
_entity.id
_entity.type
_entity.pdbx_description
1 polymer ?
#
loop_
_entity_poly.entity_id
_entity_poly.type
_entity_poly.pdbx_seq_one_letter_code
_entity_poly.pdbx_strand_id
1 'polypeptide(L)'
;MQAKFHRMLKISKNDQEIALYRLKKDTIIIGKEKQTRKLIGMSENFMRKEKSKSIKIKGIWFWHMDIMSKVNNVVEENIFVRYIVILSGMIISSIGINGFIRPAHLLSGGVTGLATMLNYITNINVGLLTFLINIPIFVLGFMYLERDFCITSLINMVLFSVILGVTQDIGSYIQVDDILLQSAFGGVLCGIGVGLTFRAKSSQGGTDIIGAILKIKRNVEVKNTALATNIAIVLCGSFLFGINLALYTLISMFLNAQTMAVVKDAFFE
;
A
#
# COMPACT_ATOMS: atom_id res chain seq x y z
N MET A 1 -3.71 28.96 40.56
CA MET A 1 -2.88 29.41 39.42
C MET A 1 -2.04 28.27 38.83
N GLN A 2 -1.28 27.52 39.63
CA GLN A 2 -0.45 26.37 39.16
C GLN A 2 -1.26 25.22 38.53
N ALA A 3 -2.40 24.83 39.11
CA ALA A 3 -3.26 23.77 38.53
C ALA A 3 -3.88 24.17 37.17
N LYS A 4 -4.10 25.48 36.95
CA LYS A 4 -4.61 26.03 35.68
C LYS A 4 -3.52 26.02 34.61
N PHE A 5 -2.27 26.28 35.00
CA PHE A 5 -1.09 26.24 34.13
C PHE A 5 -0.81 24.84 33.58
N HIS A 6 -0.94 23.80 34.42
CA HIS A 6 -0.67 22.42 33.99
C HIS A 6 -1.71 21.89 32.98
N ARG A 7 -2.96 22.38 33.01
CA ARG A 7 -3.99 22.05 32.01
C ARG A 7 -3.77 22.75 30.66
N MET A 8 -3.10 23.90 30.61
CA MET A 8 -2.84 24.64 29.37
C MET A 8 -1.81 23.97 28.45
N LEU A 9 -0.91 23.15 29.00
CA LEU A 9 0.14 22.45 28.25
C LEU A 9 -0.37 21.30 27.37
N LYS A 10 -1.68 20.99 27.38
CA LYS A 10 -2.30 19.93 26.57
C LYS A 10 -3.09 20.42 25.35
N ILE A 11 -3.08 21.73 25.06
CA ILE A 11 -3.96 22.33 24.03
C ILE A 11 -3.14 22.74 22.80
N SER A 12 -3.81 22.77 21.63
CA SER A 12 -3.32 23.22 20.32
C SER A 12 -2.50 24.52 20.39
N LYS A 13 -1.55 24.67 19.46
CA LYS A 13 -0.58 25.78 19.38
C LYS A 13 -1.25 27.17 19.37
N ASN A 14 -2.41 27.31 18.70
CA ASN A 14 -3.19 28.55 18.68
C ASN A 14 -3.85 28.86 20.03
N ASP A 15 -4.32 27.83 20.74
CA ASP A 15 -4.98 28.01 22.03
C ASP A 15 -3.98 28.36 23.14
N GLN A 16 -2.72 27.93 23.01
CA GLN A 16 -1.64 28.31 23.94
C GLN A 16 -1.30 29.80 23.87
N GLU A 17 -1.21 30.38 22.66
CA GLU A 17 -0.98 31.83 22.48
C GLU A 17 -2.14 32.67 23.03
N ILE A 18 -3.39 32.24 22.77
CA ILE A 18 -4.60 32.90 23.30
C ILE A 18 -4.65 32.80 24.83
N ALA A 19 -4.27 31.66 25.41
CA ALA A 19 -4.25 31.46 26.86
C ALA A 19 -3.15 32.28 27.57
N LEU A 20 -1.96 32.41 26.96
CA LEU A 20 -0.89 33.31 27.40
C LEU A 20 -1.34 34.77 27.42
N TYR A 21 -2.04 35.21 26.36
CA TYR A 21 -2.59 36.56 26.29
C TYR A 21 -3.61 36.82 27.40
N ARG A 22 -4.51 35.86 27.69
CA ARG A 22 -5.48 35.95 28.78
C ARG A 22 -4.83 35.99 30.16
N LEU A 23 -3.81 35.17 30.41
CA LEU A 23 -3.03 35.21 31.66
C LEU A 23 -2.31 36.56 31.85
N LYS A 24 -1.76 37.13 30.78
CA LYS A 24 -1.11 38.45 30.82
C LYS A 24 -2.11 39.52 31.24
N LYS A 25 -3.34 39.48 30.70
CA LYS A 25 -4.42 40.42 31.03
C LYS A 25 -4.92 40.27 32.46
N ASP A 26 -5.18 39.05 32.93
CA ASP A 26 -5.74 38.78 34.25
C ASP A 26 -4.76 39.08 35.41
N THR A 27 -3.45 39.00 35.17
CA THR A 27 -2.45 39.14 36.24
C THR A 27 -1.93 40.57 36.41
N ILE A 28 -2.05 41.43 35.38
CA ILE A 28 -1.83 42.88 35.50
C ILE A 28 -2.80 43.50 36.53
N ILE A 29 -3.99 42.92 36.69
CA ILE A 29 -5.04 43.37 37.61
C ILE A 29 -4.71 43.04 39.09
N ILE A 30 -3.82 42.08 39.38
CA ILE A 30 -3.66 41.47 40.73
C ILE A 30 -2.29 41.80 41.39
N GLY A 31 -1.44 42.64 40.78
CA GLY A 31 -0.20 43.12 41.43
C GLY A 31 0.88 42.04 41.72
N LYS A 32 0.77 40.83 41.16
CA LYS A 32 1.71 39.71 41.37
C LYS A 32 2.79 39.61 40.28
N GLU A 33 3.46 40.72 40.00
CA GLU A 33 4.32 40.89 38.81
C GLU A 33 5.49 39.88 38.72
N LYS A 34 6.14 39.58 39.85
CA LYS A 34 7.34 38.71 39.91
C LYS A 34 7.02 37.25 39.55
N GLN A 35 5.84 36.77 39.94
CA GLN A 35 5.39 35.39 39.69
C GLN A 35 4.92 35.22 38.24
N THR A 36 4.30 36.27 37.67
CA THR A 36 3.92 36.35 36.26
C THR A 36 5.13 36.31 35.34
N ARG A 37 6.17 37.10 35.62
CA ARG A 37 7.41 37.12 34.82
C ARG A 37 8.08 35.73 34.77
N LYS A 38 8.08 34.99 35.89
CA LYS A 38 8.64 33.63 35.93
C LYS A 38 7.82 32.63 35.10
N LEU A 39 6.49 32.70 35.15
CA LEU A 39 5.61 31.84 34.35
C LEU A 39 5.68 32.14 32.86
N ILE A 40 5.80 33.43 32.48
CA ILE A 40 6.01 33.85 31.09
C ILE A 40 7.33 33.29 30.56
N GLY A 41 8.44 33.48 31.28
CA GLY A 41 9.75 32.97 30.84
C GLY A 41 9.79 31.44 30.72
N MET A 42 9.10 30.70 31.60
CA MET A 42 8.96 29.25 31.46
C MET A 42 8.17 28.84 30.21
N SER A 43 7.11 29.59 29.88
CA SER A 43 6.28 29.32 28.71
C SER A 43 6.98 29.68 27.39
N GLU A 44 7.68 30.82 27.32
CA GLU A 44 8.47 31.21 26.16
C GLU A 44 9.58 30.19 25.86
N ASN A 45 10.26 29.69 26.91
CA ASN A 45 11.27 28.63 26.77
C ASN A 45 10.68 27.31 26.27
N PHE A 46 9.48 26.95 26.73
CA PHE A 46 8.77 25.76 26.27
C PHE A 46 8.37 25.91 24.79
N MET A 47 7.74 27.03 24.42
CA MET A 47 7.37 27.36 23.03
C MET A 47 8.58 27.36 22.10
N ARG A 48 9.73 27.88 22.56
CA ARG A 48 10.98 27.89 21.79
C ARG A 48 11.54 26.48 21.56
N LYS A 49 11.50 25.61 22.57
CA LYS A 49 11.87 24.19 22.44
C LYS A 49 10.94 23.45 21.47
N GLU A 50 9.64 23.70 21.55
CA GLU A 50 8.64 23.05 20.70
C GLU A 50 8.72 23.53 19.24
N LYS A 51 8.97 24.82 19.02
CA LYS A 51 9.27 25.39 17.70
C LYS A 51 10.55 24.81 17.12
N SER A 52 11.62 24.66 17.91
CA SER A 52 12.87 24.02 17.49
C SER A 52 12.68 22.54 17.12
N LYS A 53 11.90 21.80 17.91
CA LYS A 53 11.55 20.39 17.62
C LYS A 53 10.73 20.27 16.34
N SER A 54 9.75 21.15 16.13
CA SER A 54 8.94 21.22 14.91
C SER A 54 9.77 21.55 13.67
N ILE A 55 10.75 22.46 13.77
CA ILE A 55 11.66 22.79 12.67
C ILE A 55 12.56 21.59 12.33
N LYS A 56 13.10 20.88 13.33
CA LYS A 56 13.87 19.64 13.09
C LYS A 56 13.04 18.57 12.39
N ILE A 57 11.79 18.36 12.83
CA ILE A 57 10.88 17.39 12.20
C ILE A 57 10.58 17.79 10.76
N LYS A 58 10.31 19.07 10.48
CA LYS A 58 10.09 19.57 9.12
C LYS A 58 11.34 19.41 8.23
N GLY A 59 12.54 19.63 8.77
CA GLY A 59 13.79 19.43 8.04
C GLY A 59 14.05 17.96 7.69
N ILE A 60 13.75 17.04 8.61
CA ILE A 60 13.83 15.59 8.37
C ILE A 60 12.81 15.16 7.31
N TRP A 61 11.57 15.65 7.42
CA TRP A 61 10.53 15.42 6.40
C TRP A 61 10.94 15.94 5.03
N PHE A 62 11.48 17.16 4.94
CA PHE A 62 11.91 17.74 3.68
C PHE A 62 13.09 16.98 3.05
N TRP A 63 14.04 16.51 3.87
CA TRP A 63 15.17 15.71 3.40
C TRP A 63 14.75 14.32 2.92
N HIS A 64 13.82 13.67 3.63
CA HIS A 64 13.20 12.42 3.16
C HIS A 64 12.52 12.60 1.82
N MET A 65 11.71 13.66 1.68
CA MET A 65 10.94 13.94 0.46
C MET A 65 11.85 14.23 -0.74
N ASP A 66 12.99 14.91 -0.55
CA ASP A 66 13.99 15.13 -1.62
C ASP A 66 14.65 13.81 -2.07
N ILE A 67 14.98 12.92 -1.15
CA ILE A 67 15.55 11.60 -1.48
C ILE A 67 14.54 10.76 -2.24
N MET A 68 13.30 10.68 -1.76
CA MET A 68 12.25 9.84 -2.36
C MET A 68 11.92 10.32 -3.78
N SER A 69 11.87 11.64 -4.00
CA SER A 69 11.70 12.22 -5.34
C SER A 69 12.82 11.83 -6.31
N LYS A 70 14.09 11.82 -5.85
CA LYS A 70 15.23 11.39 -6.66
C LYS A 70 15.16 9.90 -7.02
N VAL A 71 14.76 9.04 -6.08
CA VAL A 71 14.68 7.59 -6.35
C VAL A 71 13.56 7.28 -7.36
N ASN A 72 12.44 8.01 -7.36
CA ASN A 72 11.39 7.83 -8.36
C ASN A 72 11.84 8.23 -9.77
N ASN A 73 12.52 9.37 -9.90
CA ASN A 73 13.08 9.79 -11.19
C ASN A 73 14.11 8.78 -11.70
N VAL A 74 14.95 8.20 -10.82
CA VAL A 74 15.93 7.17 -11.23
C VAL A 74 15.27 5.91 -11.79
N VAL A 75 14.16 5.45 -11.21
CA VAL A 75 13.42 4.26 -11.70
C VAL A 75 12.71 4.54 -13.02
N GLU A 76 12.23 5.77 -13.22
CA GLU A 76 11.58 6.15 -14.48
C GLU A 76 12.59 6.46 -15.60
N GLU A 77 13.72 7.08 -15.27
CA GLU A 77 14.74 7.51 -16.23
C GLU A 77 15.69 6.36 -16.63
N ASN A 78 15.96 5.40 -15.74
CA ASN A 78 16.86 4.27 -16.03
C ASN A 78 16.07 2.99 -16.34
N ILE A 79 15.96 2.68 -17.63
CA ILE A 79 15.27 1.48 -18.13
C ILE A 79 15.74 0.18 -17.46
N PHE A 80 17.04 0.05 -17.18
CA PHE A 80 17.62 -1.15 -16.57
C PHE A 80 17.14 -1.34 -15.12
N VAL A 81 17.15 -0.25 -14.33
CA VAL A 81 16.66 -0.26 -12.95
C VAL A 81 15.16 -0.54 -12.93
N ARG A 82 14.40 0.04 -13.85
CA ARG A 82 12.96 -0.21 -14.01
C ARG A 82 12.66 -1.70 -14.16
N TYR A 83 13.34 -2.39 -15.09
CA TYR A 83 13.11 -3.81 -15.33
C TYR A 83 13.60 -4.71 -14.18
N ILE A 84 14.67 -4.35 -13.48
CA ILE A 84 15.10 -5.08 -12.26
C ILE A 84 14.04 -4.99 -11.16
N VAL A 85 13.49 -3.79 -10.92
CA VAL A 85 12.42 -3.58 -9.93
C VAL A 85 11.19 -4.41 -10.31
N ILE A 86 10.79 -4.37 -11.59
CA ILE A 86 9.68 -5.17 -12.10
C ILE A 86 9.93 -6.66 -11.86
N LEU A 87 11.08 -7.19 -12.30
CA LEU A 87 11.42 -8.60 -12.17
C LEU A 87 11.45 -9.06 -10.71
N SER A 88 12.04 -8.25 -9.82
CA SER A 88 12.06 -8.55 -8.39
C SER A 88 10.65 -8.61 -7.80
N GLY A 89 9.77 -7.67 -8.17
CA GLY A 89 8.39 -7.66 -7.73
C GLY A 89 7.62 -8.89 -8.20
N MET A 90 7.82 -9.31 -9.44
CA MET A 90 7.20 -10.52 -10.00
C MET A 90 7.62 -11.78 -9.27
N ILE A 91 8.92 -11.95 -8.98
CA ILE A 91 9.45 -13.10 -8.25
C ILE A 91 8.84 -13.14 -6.85
N ILE A 92 8.80 -12.00 -6.14
CA ILE A 92 8.22 -11.90 -4.80
C ILE A 92 6.72 -12.25 -4.83
N SER A 93 5.95 -11.69 -5.76
CA SER A 93 4.52 -12.01 -5.92
C SER A 93 4.31 -13.50 -6.22
N SER A 94 5.15 -14.08 -7.09
CA SER A 94 5.05 -15.48 -7.48
C SER A 94 5.33 -16.43 -6.31
N ILE A 95 6.29 -16.09 -5.45
CA ILE A 95 6.55 -16.82 -4.21
C ILE A 95 5.37 -16.70 -3.25
N GLY A 96 4.78 -15.50 -3.11
CA GLY A 96 3.58 -15.31 -2.30
C GLY A 96 2.40 -16.18 -2.76
N ILE A 97 2.16 -16.23 -4.08
CA ILE A 97 1.07 -17.01 -4.67
C ILE A 97 1.35 -18.51 -4.55
N ASN A 98 2.44 -19.00 -5.12
CA ASN A 98 2.67 -20.44 -5.21
C ASN A 98 3.24 -21.06 -3.93
N GLY A 99 3.90 -20.27 -3.09
CA GLY A 99 4.46 -20.72 -1.82
C GLY A 99 3.49 -20.71 -0.65
N PHE A 100 2.51 -19.80 -0.64
CA PHE A 100 1.60 -19.62 0.51
C PHE A 100 0.12 -19.69 0.13
N ILE A 101 -0.33 -18.93 -0.88
CA ILE A 101 -1.76 -18.87 -1.23
C ILE A 101 -2.26 -20.18 -1.84
N ARG A 102 -1.49 -20.76 -2.78
CA ARG A 102 -1.88 -21.95 -3.53
C ARG A 102 -1.91 -23.22 -2.66
N PRO A 103 -0.90 -23.53 -1.82
CA PRO A 103 -0.95 -24.70 -0.93
C PRO A 103 -2.10 -24.65 0.07
N ALA A 104 -2.52 -23.44 0.45
CA ALA A 104 -3.65 -23.18 1.33
C ALA A 104 -5.03 -23.31 0.66
N HIS A 105 -5.08 -23.58 -0.65
CA HIS A 105 -6.28 -23.48 -1.49
C HIS A 105 -6.98 -22.10 -1.42
N LEU A 106 -6.24 -21.05 -1.11
CA LEU A 106 -6.75 -19.68 -1.10
C LEU A 106 -6.76 -19.14 -2.53
N LEU A 107 -7.57 -18.09 -2.75
CA LEU A 107 -7.62 -17.40 -4.03
C LEU A 107 -6.64 -16.23 -4.00
N SER A 108 -5.87 -16.06 -5.08
CA SER A 108 -5.12 -14.83 -5.30
C SER A 108 -6.08 -13.66 -5.56
N GLY A 109 -5.64 -12.42 -5.34
CA GLY A 109 -6.40 -11.24 -5.77
C GLY A 109 -6.58 -11.18 -7.29
N GLY A 110 -7.65 -10.54 -7.75
CA GLY A 110 -7.82 -10.15 -9.15
C GLY A 110 -7.97 -11.27 -10.18
N VAL A 111 -7.42 -11.06 -11.38
CA VAL A 111 -7.51 -12.03 -12.49
C VAL A 111 -6.79 -13.33 -12.18
N THR A 112 -5.65 -13.28 -11.50
CA THR A 112 -4.94 -14.48 -11.05
C THR A 112 -5.77 -15.30 -10.06
N GLY A 113 -6.61 -14.63 -9.26
CA GLY A 113 -7.61 -15.29 -8.41
C GLY A 113 -8.65 -16.07 -9.19
N LEU A 114 -9.24 -15.43 -10.19
CA LEU A 114 -10.19 -16.06 -11.11
C LEU A 114 -9.54 -17.24 -11.86
N ALA A 115 -8.30 -17.07 -12.31
CA ALA A 115 -7.53 -18.12 -12.96
C ALA A 115 -7.24 -19.30 -12.00
N THR A 116 -6.95 -19.02 -10.72
CA THR A 116 -6.73 -20.05 -9.69
C THR A 116 -8.02 -20.84 -9.41
N MET A 117 -9.15 -20.14 -9.31
CA MET A 117 -10.48 -20.76 -9.17
C MET A 117 -10.79 -21.69 -10.35
N LEU A 118 -10.53 -21.23 -11.58
CA LEU A 118 -10.68 -22.03 -12.79
C LEU A 118 -9.71 -23.22 -12.82
N ASN A 119 -8.47 -23.05 -12.36
CA ASN A 119 -7.50 -24.14 -12.24
C ASN A 119 -8.00 -25.24 -11.29
N TYR A 120 -8.59 -24.90 -10.14
CA TYR A 120 -9.12 -25.90 -9.21
C TYR A 120 -10.25 -26.76 -9.82
N ILE A 121 -10.96 -26.25 -10.83
CA ILE A 121 -12.04 -26.98 -11.52
C ILE A 121 -11.51 -27.73 -12.75
N THR A 122 -10.60 -27.11 -13.52
CA THR A 122 -10.18 -27.59 -14.86
C THR A 122 -8.80 -28.23 -14.89
N ASN A 123 -8.00 -28.09 -13.83
CA ASN A 123 -6.58 -28.45 -13.75
C ASN A 123 -5.67 -27.78 -14.82
N ILE A 124 -6.16 -26.76 -15.54
CA ILE A 124 -5.37 -26.01 -16.52
C ILE A 124 -4.39 -25.09 -15.80
N ASN A 125 -3.14 -24.99 -16.29
CA ASN A 125 -2.11 -24.15 -15.69
C ASN A 125 -2.58 -22.70 -15.43
N VAL A 126 -2.35 -22.20 -14.21
CA VAL A 126 -2.80 -20.87 -13.75
C VAL A 126 -2.22 -19.74 -14.60
N GLY A 127 -0.97 -19.86 -15.05
CA GLY A 127 -0.32 -18.86 -15.90
C GLY A 127 -1.01 -18.73 -17.26
N LEU A 128 -1.44 -19.85 -17.85
CA LEU A 128 -2.19 -19.87 -19.12
C LEU A 128 -3.58 -19.24 -18.97
N LEU A 129 -4.31 -19.60 -17.92
CA LEU A 129 -5.62 -19.02 -17.63
C LEU A 129 -5.52 -17.51 -17.36
N THR A 130 -4.50 -17.09 -16.60
CA THR A 130 -4.23 -15.67 -16.33
C THR A 130 -3.95 -14.91 -17.61
N PHE A 131 -3.15 -15.49 -18.52
CA PHE A 131 -2.87 -14.90 -19.82
C PHE A 131 -4.15 -14.71 -20.65
N LEU A 132 -4.98 -15.75 -20.77
CA LEU A 132 -6.21 -15.71 -21.56
C LEU A 132 -7.23 -14.69 -21.04
N ILE A 133 -7.45 -14.63 -19.72
CA ILE A 133 -8.40 -13.68 -19.11
C ILE A 133 -7.89 -12.24 -19.25
N ASN A 134 -6.58 -12.03 -19.31
CA ASN A 134 -5.99 -10.70 -19.45
C ASN A 134 -6.11 -10.12 -20.87
N ILE A 135 -6.23 -10.94 -21.92
CA ILE A 135 -6.39 -10.46 -23.31
C ILE A 135 -7.49 -9.38 -23.43
N PRO A 136 -8.76 -9.64 -23.04
CA PRO A 136 -9.82 -8.62 -23.15
C PRO A 136 -9.57 -7.39 -22.27
N ILE A 137 -8.91 -7.56 -21.12
CA ILE A 137 -8.60 -6.46 -20.21
C ILE A 137 -7.53 -5.54 -20.82
N PHE A 138 -6.52 -6.11 -21.48
CA PHE A 138 -5.51 -5.33 -22.19
C PHE A 138 -6.11 -4.56 -23.37
N VAL A 139 -7.07 -5.15 -24.10
CA VAL A 139 -7.81 -4.43 -25.16
C VAL A 139 -8.47 -3.18 -24.59
N LEU A 140 -9.14 -3.27 -23.43
CA LEU A 140 -9.70 -2.11 -22.74
C LEU A 140 -8.61 -1.14 -22.25
N GLY A 141 -7.48 -1.67 -21.76
CA GLY A 141 -6.32 -0.88 -21.35
C GLY A 141 -5.81 0.02 -22.47
N PHE A 142 -5.60 -0.52 -23.67
CA PHE A 142 -5.14 0.25 -24.84
C PHE A 142 -6.10 1.35 -25.28
N MET A 143 -7.38 1.29 -24.90
CA MET A 143 -8.36 2.34 -25.22
C MET A 143 -8.33 3.52 -24.24
N TYR A 144 -7.91 3.31 -22.98
CA TYR A 144 -8.08 4.29 -21.91
C TYR A 144 -6.78 4.71 -21.19
N LEU A 145 -5.70 3.94 -21.33
CA LEU A 145 -4.40 4.19 -20.67
C LEU A 145 -3.33 4.59 -21.69
N GLU A 146 -2.21 5.10 -21.16
CA GLU A 146 -1.04 5.45 -21.98
C GLU A 146 -0.40 4.20 -22.61
N ARG A 147 0.06 4.34 -23.86
CA ARG A 147 0.65 3.23 -24.63
C ARG A 147 1.88 2.62 -23.94
N ASP A 148 2.73 3.43 -23.32
CA ASP A 148 3.93 2.93 -22.60
C ASP A 148 3.55 2.01 -21.44
N PHE A 149 2.56 2.44 -20.64
CA PHE A 149 2.04 1.63 -19.53
C PHE A 149 1.44 0.32 -20.03
N CYS A 150 0.62 0.35 -21.09
CA CYS A 150 -0.01 -0.84 -21.64
C CYS A 150 1.02 -1.83 -22.22
N ILE A 151 1.98 -1.36 -23.01
CA ILE A 151 3.00 -2.23 -23.61
C ILE A 151 3.89 -2.83 -22.52
N THR A 152 4.37 -2.01 -21.58
CA THR A 152 5.22 -2.48 -20.47
C THR A 152 4.47 -3.47 -19.59
N SER A 153 3.19 -3.20 -19.29
CA SER A 153 2.34 -4.11 -18.51
C SER A 153 2.05 -5.40 -19.26
N LEU A 154 1.92 -5.38 -20.59
CA LEU A 154 1.66 -6.59 -21.38
C LEU A 154 2.87 -7.52 -21.38
N ILE A 155 4.07 -6.95 -21.60
CA ILE A 155 5.33 -7.70 -21.50
C ILE A 155 5.49 -8.27 -20.09
N ASN A 156 5.24 -7.43 -19.08
CA ASN A 156 5.31 -7.83 -17.68
C ASN A 156 4.33 -8.97 -17.35
N MET A 157 3.08 -8.87 -17.81
CA MET A 157 2.08 -9.91 -17.61
C MET A 157 2.48 -11.24 -18.26
N VAL A 158 3.03 -11.23 -19.49
CA VAL A 158 3.51 -12.47 -20.14
C VAL A 158 4.60 -13.11 -19.31
N LEU A 159 5.59 -12.33 -18.91
CA LEU A 159 6.70 -12.82 -18.11
C LEU A 159 6.22 -13.29 -16.73
N PHE A 160 5.22 -12.64 -16.12
CA PHE A 160 4.65 -13.03 -14.84
C PHE A 160 3.92 -14.36 -14.94
N SER A 161 3.13 -14.57 -15.99
CA SER A 161 2.47 -15.85 -16.26
C SER A 161 3.49 -16.99 -16.41
N VAL A 162 4.64 -16.74 -17.05
CA VAL A 162 5.72 -17.74 -17.16
C VAL A 162 6.34 -18.02 -15.80
N ILE A 163 6.69 -17.00 -15.01
CA ILE A 163 7.27 -17.16 -13.67
C ILE A 163 6.29 -17.89 -12.74
N LEU A 164 5.00 -17.57 -12.79
CA LEU A 164 3.95 -18.28 -12.05
C LEU A 164 3.86 -19.75 -12.46
N GLY A 165 3.97 -20.05 -13.76
CA GLY A 165 4.00 -21.42 -14.26
C GLY A 165 5.22 -22.20 -13.76
N VAL A 166 6.41 -21.60 -13.83
CA VAL A 166 7.68 -22.25 -13.42
C VAL A 166 7.77 -22.46 -11.92
N THR A 167 7.25 -21.52 -11.12
CA THR A 167 7.30 -21.58 -9.65
C THR A 167 6.13 -22.35 -9.03
N GLN A 168 5.27 -23.00 -9.83
CA GLN A 168 4.05 -23.67 -9.36
C GLN A 168 4.29 -24.71 -8.26
N ASP A 169 5.46 -25.34 -8.27
CA ASP A 169 5.84 -26.41 -7.35
C ASP A 169 6.60 -25.91 -6.12
N ILE A 170 6.85 -24.59 -5.99
CA ILE A 170 7.63 -24.04 -4.88
C ILE A 170 6.96 -24.28 -3.52
N GLY A 171 5.63 -24.38 -3.49
CA GLY A 171 4.86 -24.70 -2.29
C GLY A 171 5.16 -26.08 -1.71
N SER A 172 5.73 -27.01 -2.49
CA SER A 172 6.18 -28.31 -1.96
C SER A 172 7.42 -28.20 -1.05
N TYR A 173 8.21 -27.14 -1.21
CA TYR A 173 9.40 -26.86 -0.40
C TYR A 173 9.09 -25.97 0.82
N ILE A 174 8.00 -25.19 0.76
CA ILE A 174 7.57 -24.29 1.84
C ILE A 174 6.44 -24.97 2.61
N GLN A 175 6.82 -25.78 3.60
CA GLN A 175 5.87 -26.50 4.46
C GLN A 175 5.37 -25.60 5.59
N VAL A 176 4.28 -24.89 5.33
CA VAL A 176 3.54 -24.14 6.35
C VAL A 176 2.14 -24.73 6.43
N ASP A 177 1.74 -25.23 7.59
CA ASP A 177 0.43 -25.90 7.75
C ASP A 177 -0.69 -24.95 8.23
N ASP A 178 -0.34 -23.78 8.74
CA ASP A 178 -1.30 -22.80 9.26
C ASP A 178 -1.83 -21.89 8.13
N ILE A 179 -3.12 -22.04 7.81
CA ILE A 179 -3.82 -21.26 6.78
C ILE A 179 -3.83 -19.76 7.09
N LEU A 180 -3.90 -19.36 8.35
CA LEU A 180 -3.84 -17.95 8.73
C LEU A 180 -2.45 -17.39 8.40
N LEU A 181 -1.39 -18.13 8.72
CA LEU A 181 -0.01 -17.73 8.42
C LEU A 181 0.22 -17.66 6.91
N GLN A 182 -0.26 -18.67 6.17
CA GLN A 182 -0.23 -18.67 4.71
C GLN A 182 -0.99 -17.48 4.12
N SER A 183 -2.18 -17.16 4.65
CA SER A 183 -2.96 -16.02 4.20
C SER A 183 -2.24 -14.69 4.45
N ALA A 184 -1.58 -14.55 5.61
CA ALA A 184 -0.89 -13.33 5.99
C ALA A 184 0.38 -13.10 5.17
N PHE A 185 1.28 -14.09 5.12
CA PHE A 185 2.53 -13.98 4.36
C PHE A 185 2.27 -13.95 2.85
N GLY A 186 1.34 -14.76 2.36
CA GLY A 186 0.91 -14.74 0.96
C GLY A 186 0.40 -13.35 0.56
N GLY A 187 -0.49 -12.76 1.36
CA GLY A 187 -1.02 -11.42 1.13
C GLY A 187 0.07 -10.35 1.12
N VAL A 188 0.94 -10.32 2.13
CA VAL A 188 2.02 -9.33 2.25
C VAL A 188 3.02 -9.44 1.10
N LEU A 189 3.50 -10.65 0.78
CA LEU A 189 4.45 -10.85 -0.32
C LEU A 189 3.85 -10.45 -1.66
N CYS A 190 2.59 -10.82 -1.92
CA CYS A 190 1.89 -10.38 -3.12
C CYS A 190 1.81 -8.85 -3.19
N GLY A 191 1.47 -8.19 -2.08
CA GLY A 191 1.36 -6.73 -2.03
C GLY A 191 2.69 -6.02 -2.26
N ILE A 192 3.79 -6.53 -1.72
CA ILE A 192 5.13 -6.01 -2.01
C ILE A 192 5.42 -6.09 -3.50
N GLY A 193 5.22 -7.27 -4.09
CA GLY A 193 5.57 -7.48 -5.49
C GLY A 193 4.69 -6.67 -6.46
N VAL A 194 3.38 -6.60 -6.20
CA VAL A 194 2.46 -5.76 -6.98
C VAL A 194 2.83 -4.28 -6.83
N GLY A 195 3.09 -3.81 -5.60
CA GLY A 195 3.49 -2.43 -5.33
C GLY A 195 4.78 -2.00 -6.06
N LEU A 196 5.80 -2.87 -6.10
CA LEU A 196 7.04 -2.64 -6.85
C LEU A 196 6.78 -2.51 -8.36
N THR A 197 5.96 -3.39 -8.93
CA THR A 197 5.63 -3.33 -10.37
C THR A 197 4.83 -2.07 -10.73
N PHE A 198 3.86 -1.70 -9.88
CA PHE A 198 3.06 -0.48 -10.06
C PHE A 198 3.91 0.79 -10.04
N ARG A 199 4.90 0.83 -9.13
CA ARG A 199 5.83 1.95 -9.04
C ARG A 199 6.67 2.12 -10.30
N ALA A 200 7.02 1.03 -10.96
CA ALA A 200 7.76 1.06 -12.23
C ALA A 200 6.87 1.37 -13.46
N LYS A 201 5.70 2.01 -13.27
CA LYS A 201 4.70 2.30 -14.32
C LYS A 201 4.35 1.04 -15.13
N SER A 202 4.15 -0.07 -14.43
CA SER A 202 3.76 -1.35 -15.02
C SER A 202 2.74 -2.04 -14.13
N SER A 203 2.12 -3.10 -14.62
CA SER A 203 1.20 -3.93 -13.88
C SER A 203 1.48 -5.38 -14.19
N GLN A 204 1.21 -6.27 -13.22
CA GLN A 204 1.22 -7.72 -13.44
C GLN A 204 0.01 -8.18 -14.29
N GLY A 205 -0.88 -7.26 -14.67
CA GLY A 205 -2.09 -7.48 -15.45
C GLY A 205 -3.35 -7.53 -14.59
N GLY A 206 -4.49 -7.74 -15.25
CA GLY A 206 -5.74 -8.05 -14.60
C GLY A 206 -6.47 -6.87 -13.98
N THR A 207 -6.93 -7.04 -12.74
CA THR A 207 -7.76 -6.03 -12.04
C THR A 207 -7.02 -4.73 -11.79
N ASP A 208 -5.70 -4.76 -11.81
CA ASP A 208 -4.82 -3.62 -11.71
C ASP A 208 -5.01 -2.63 -12.87
N ILE A 209 -5.19 -3.15 -14.09
CA ILE A 209 -5.47 -2.34 -15.29
C ILE A 209 -6.85 -1.70 -15.16
N ILE A 210 -7.83 -2.46 -14.68
CA ILE A 210 -9.18 -1.95 -14.40
C ILE A 210 -9.12 -0.84 -13.33
N GLY A 211 -8.34 -1.03 -12.27
CA GLY A 211 -8.08 -0.03 -11.24
C GLY A 211 -7.42 1.23 -11.78
N ALA A 212 -6.42 1.10 -12.65
CA ALA A 212 -5.76 2.22 -13.30
C ALA A 212 -6.74 3.01 -14.19
N ILE A 213 -7.59 2.33 -14.97
CA ILE A 213 -8.63 2.96 -15.78
C ILE A 213 -9.61 3.74 -14.88
N LEU A 214 -10.08 3.14 -13.80
CA LEU A 214 -11.00 3.77 -12.84
C LEU A 214 -10.37 4.96 -12.10
N LYS A 215 -9.06 4.92 -11.83
CA LYS A 215 -8.33 6.05 -11.27
C LYS A 215 -8.35 7.24 -12.21
N ILE A 216 -8.10 7.04 -13.51
CA ILE A 216 -8.13 8.14 -14.49
C ILE A 216 -9.56 8.63 -14.72
N LYS A 217 -10.53 7.72 -14.87
CA LYS A 217 -11.89 8.06 -15.28
C LYS A 217 -12.78 8.59 -14.14
N ARG A 218 -12.56 8.14 -12.91
CA ARG A 218 -13.43 8.43 -11.73
C ARG A 218 -12.66 8.84 -10.48
N ASN A 219 -11.34 9.03 -10.55
CA ASN A 219 -10.45 9.34 -9.41
C ASN A 219 -10.55 8.35 -8.24
N VAL A 220 -11.01 7.12 -8.51
CA VAL A 220 -11.09 6.06 -7.49
C VAL A 220 -9.70 5.49 -7.25
N GLU A 221 -9.29 5.37 -5.99
CA GLU A 221 -8.01 4.75 -5.65
C GLU A 221 -7.95 3.29 -6.08
N VAL A 222 -6.83 2.88 -6.67
CA VAL A 222 -6.59 1.51 -7.16
C VAL A 222 -6.85 0.47 -6.07
N LYS A 223 -6.52 0.78 -4.80
CA LYS A 223 -6.78 -0.10 -3.65
C LYS A 223 -8.28 -0.41 -3.45
N ASN A 224 -9.16 0.57 -3.69
CA ASN A 224 -10.59 0.41 -3.51
C ASN A 224 -11.18 -0.45 -4.63
N THR A 225 -10.71 -0.26 -5.86
CA THR A 225 -11.08 -1.13 -6.97
C THR A 225 -10.62 -2.57 -6.73
N ALA A 226 -9.38 -2.75 -6.28
CA ALA A 226 -8.83 -4.06 -5.93
C ALA A 226 -9.68 -4.75 -4.85
N LEU A 227 -10.04 -4.03 -3.79
CA LEU A 227 -10.89 -4.55 -2.72
C LEU A 227 -12.28 -4.95 -3.22
N ALA A 228 -12.91 -4.13 -4.07
CA ALA A 228 -14.23 -4.43 -4.63
C ALA A 228 -14.20 -5.67 -5.54
N THR A 229 -13.19 -5.80 -6.41
CA THR A 229 -13.01 -7.01 -7.23
C THR A 229 -12.74 -8.23 -6.38
N ASN A 230 -11.96 -8.08 -5.31
CA ASN A 230 -11.63 -9.14 -4.37
C ASN A 230 -12.87 -9.63 -3.61
N ILE A 231 -13.75 -8.73 -3.16
CA ILE A 231 -15.03 -9.11 -2.55
C ILE A 231 -15.88 -9.91 -3.54
N ALA A 232 -15.95 -9.49 -4.81
CA ALA A 232 -16.69 -10.25 -5.83
C ALA A 232 -16.11 -11.66 -6.02
N ILE A 233 -14.78 -11.79 -6.09
CA ILE A 233 -14.09 -13.09 -6.20
C ILE A 233 -14.37 -13.95 -4.97
N VAL A 234 -14.29 -13.39 -3.76
CA VAL A 234 -14.54 -14.11 -2.50
C VAL A 234 -15.99 -14.59 -2.41
N LEU A 235 -16.96 -13.78 -2.84
CA LEU A 235 -18.36 -14.17 -2.90
C LEU A 235 -18.55 -15.37 -3.84
N CYS A 236 -18.02 -15.29 -5.06
CA CYS A 236 -18.05 -16.40 -6.01
C CYS A 236 -17.32 -17.64 -5.48
N GLY A 237 -16.16 -17.46 -4.85
CA GLY A 237 -15.34 -18.52 -4.26
C GLY A 237 -16.00 -19.19 -3.05
N SER A 238 -16.75 -18.45 -2.24
CA SER A 238 -17.43 -18.99 -1.05
C SER A 238 -18.48 -20.05 -1.40
N PHE A 239 -19.12 -19.93 -2.56
CA PHE A 239 -20.06 -20.93 -3.06
C PHE A 239 -19.38 -22.22 -3.50
N LEU A 240 -18.10 -22.15 -3.93
CA LEU A 240 -17.35 -23.31 -4.41
C LEU A 240 -16.50 -23.99 -3.34
N PHE A 241 -15.83 -23.20 -2.49
CA PHE A 241 -14.79 -23.69 -1.57
C PHE A 241 -15.20 -23.58 -0.08
N GLY A 242 -16.37 -23.03 0.20
CA GLY A 242 -16.88 -22.84 1.55
C GLY A 242 -16.41 -21.54 2.20
N ILE A 243 -17.11 -21.16 3.27
CA ILE A 243 -16.98 -19.83 3.87
C ILE A 243 -15.65 -19.62 4.62
N ASN A 244 -15.06 -20.68 5.18
CA ASN A 244 -13.80 -20.58 5.93
C ASN A 244 -12.63 -20.14 5.02
N LEU A 245 -12.43 -20.82 3.89
CA LEU A 245 -11.39 -20.45 2.91
C LEU A 245 -11.65 -19.08 2.29
N ALA A 246 -12.93 -18.71 2.10
CA ALA A 246 -13.32 -17.40 1.61
C ALA A 246 -12.92 -16.28 2.59
N LEU A 247 -13.10 -16.47 3.90
CA LEU A 247 -12.69 -15.50 4.93
C LEU A 247 -11.16 -15.35 4.99
N TYR A 248 -10.40 -16.46 4.94
CA TYR A 248 -8.93 -16.39 4.88
C TYR A 248 -8.43 -15.72 3.59
N THR A 249 -9.09 -15.98 2.47
CA THR A 249 -8.82 -15.31 1.21
C THR A 249 -9.02 -13.80 1.34
N LEU A 250 -10.09 -13.37 2.02
CA LEU A 250 -10.36 -11.95 2.25
C LEU A 250 -9.28 -11.28 3.12
N ILE A 251 -8.77 -11.98 4.13
CA ILE A 251 -7.63 -11.52 4.94
C ILE A 251 -6.39 -11.33 4.06
N SER A 252 -6.03 -12.32 3.26
CA SER A 252 -4.89 -12.26 2.33
C SER A 252 -5.03 -11.10 1.34
N MET A 253 -6.21 -10.94 0.73
CA MET A 253 -6.50 -9.88 -0.22
C MET A 253 -6.47 -8.48 0.42
N PHE A 254 -6.94 -8.34 1.66
CA PHE A 254 -6.84 -7.09 2.41
C PHE A 254 -5.38 -6.73 2.71
N LEU A 255 -4.58 -7.68 3.19
CA LEU A 255 -3.15 -7.47 3.45
C LEU A 255 -2.38 -7.15 2.18
N ASN A 256 -2.69 -7.82 1.07
CA ASN A 256 -2.16 -7.49 -0.25
C ASN A 256 -2.46 -6.04 -0.63
N ALA A 257 -3.72 -5.61 -0.55
CA ALA A 257 -4.12 -4.25 -0.91
C ALA A 257 -3.44 -3.18 -0.03
N GLN A 258 -3.34 -3.41 1.28
CA GLN A 258 -2.69 -2.49 2.22
C GLN A 258 -1.18 -2.43 1.98
N THR A 259 -0.53 -3.57 1.81
CA THR A 259 0.91 -3.64 1.56
C THR A 259 1.27 -3.04 0.22
N MET A 260 0.47 -3.30 -0.82
CA MET A 260 0.60 -2.66 -2.13
C MET A 260 0.49 -1.14 -1.99
N ALA A 261 -0.51 -0.63 -1.26
CA ALA A 261 -0.65 0.80 -1.05
C ALA A 261 0.58 1.38 -0.35
N VAL A 262 1.05 0.75 0.72
CA VAL A 262 2.28 1.19 1.42
C VAL A 262 3.49 1.12 0.52
N VAL A 263 3.75 0.03 -0.22
CA VAL A 263 4.94 -0.05 -1.09
C VAL A 263 4.84 0.90 -2.27
N LYS A 264 3.64 1.12 -2.79
CA LYS A 264 3.40 2.10 -3.84
C LYS A 264 3.56 3.53 -3.31
N ASP A 265 3.13 3.87 -2.10
CA ASP A 265 3.13 5.24 -1.57
C ASP A 265 4.38 5.58 -0.72
N ALA A 266 4.99 4.62 -0.02
CA ALA A 266 6.16 4.80 0.87
C ALA A 266 7.45 5.14 0.13
N PHE A 267 7.43 5.19 -1.20
CA PHE A 267 8.52 5.73 -2.02
C PHE A 267 8.14 7.07 -2.68
N PHE A 268 6.99 7.64 -2.35
CA PHE A 268 6.44 8.90 -2.89
C PHE A 268 6.24 10.00 -1.81
N GLU A 269 6.42 9.70 -0.51
CA GLU A 269 6.40 10.68 0.60
C GLU A 269 7.77 11.32 0.93
#